data_AF-A0A1M6DY05-F1
#
_entry.id   AF-A0A1M6DY05-F1
#
_cell.length_a   1.000
_cell.length_b   1.000
_cell.length_c   1.000
_cell.angle_alpha   90.00
_cell.angle_beta   90.00
_cell.angle_gamma   90.00
#
_symmetry.space_group_name_H-M   'P 1'
#
loop_
_entity.id
_entity.type
_entity.pdbx_description
1 polymer ?
#
loop_
_entity_poly.entity_id
_entity_poly.type
_entity_poly.pdbx_seq_one_letter_code
_entity_poly.pdbx_strand_id
1 'polypeptide(L)' 'MISPTQHAPDFEAEAYAGGNKVTIRLSDFQNQWVLLFFYSSDFTFV' A
#
# COMPACT_ATOMS: atom_id res chain seq x y z
N MET A 1 -6.97 -1.41 -16.60
CA MET A 1 -6.01 -2.52 -16.78
C MET A 1 -4.71 -2.08 -16.14
N ILE A 2 -4.17 -2.83 -15.19
CA ILE A 2 -2.88 -2.52 -14.55
C ILE A 2 -1.78 -3.19 -15.39
N SER A 3 -0.70 -2.47 -15.70
CA SER A 3 0.40 -3.03 -16.49
C SER A 3 1.78 -2.64 -15.91
N PRO A 4 2.81 -3.50 -16.00
CA PRO A 4 4.12 -3.26 -15.36
C PRO A 4 4.89 -2.03 -15.86
N THR A 5 4.60 -1.55 -17.08
CA THR A 5 5.32 -0.43 -17.71
C THR A 5 4.54 0.88 -17.65
N GLN A 6 3.43 0.91 -16.89
CA GLN A 6 2.66 2.11 -16.62
C GLN A 6 2.88 2.54 -15.17
N HIS A 7 2.61 3.82 -14.89
CA HIS A 7 2.56 4.29 -13.52
C HIS A 7 1.57 3.45 -12.71
N ALA A 8 1.98 3.03 -11.52
CA ALA A 8 1.10 2.37 -10.58
C ALA A 8 -0.12 3.27 -10.30
N PRO A 9 -1.35 2.73 -10.30
CA PRO A 9 -2.53 3.52 -9.97
C PRO A 9 -2.41 4.10 -8.57
N ASP A 10 -2.66 5.39 -8.44
CA ASP A 10 -2.68 6.01 -7.12
C ASP A 10 -3.87 5.47 -6.31
N PHE A 11 -3.68 5.35 -5.00
CA PHE A 11 -4.70 4.92 -4.08
C PHE A 11 -4.53 5.63 -2.75
N GLU A 12 -5.63 5.77 -2.01
CA GLU A 12 -5.64 6.30 -0.65
C GLU A 12 -6.31 5.27 0.26
N ALA A 13 -5.70 5.02 1.42
CA ALA A 13 -6.21 4.06 2.38
C ALA A 13 -5.87 4.47 3.82
N GLU A 14 -6.70 4.03 4.76
CA GLU A 14 -6.34 4.03 6.18
C GLU A 14 -5.31 2.94 6.44
N ALA A 15 -4.29 3.24 7.25
CA ALA A 15 -3.22 2.34 7.62
C ALA A 15 -2.86 2.50 9.10
N TYR A 16 -2.11 1.53 9.62
CA TYR A 16 -1.55 1.57 10.97
C TYR A 16 -0.03 1.55 10.91
N ALA A 17 0.61 2.61 11.39
CA ALA A 17 2.07 2.77 11.35
C ALA A 17 2.58 3.41 12.64
N GLY A 18 3.63 2.81 13.24
CA GLY A 18 4.26 3.35 14.45
C GLY A 18 3.30 3.51 15.65
N GLY A 19 2.27 2.67 15.75
CA GLY A 19 1.27 2.75 16.82
C GLY A 19 0.07 3.67 16.54
N ASN A 20 0.01 4.32 15.37
CA ASN A 20 -1.00 5.32 15.04
C ASN A 20 -1.82 4.94 13.81
N LYS A 21 -3.08 5.36 13.80
CA LYS A 21 -3.89 5.39 12.57
C LYS A 21 -3.46 6.57 11.73
N VAL A 22 -3.17 6.30 10.46
CA VAL A 22 -2.74 7.31 9.48
C VAL A 22 -3.48 7.07 8.17
N THR A 23 -3.63 8.11 7.37
CA THR A 23 -4.05 7.98 5.97
C THR A 23 -2.80 8.01 5.11
N ILE A 24 -2.66 7.04 4.21
CA ILE A 24 -1.55 6.99 3.24
C ILE A 24 -2.08 7.14 1.83
N ARG A 25 -1.30 7.80 0.97
CA ARG A 25 -1.50 7.79 -0.47
C ARG A 25 -0.24 7.25 -1.16
N LEU A 26 -0.38 6.44 -2.21
CA LEU A 26 0.79 5.92 -2.92
C LEU A 26 1.68 7.05 -3.46
N SER A 27 1.07 8.14 -3.93
CA SER A 27 1.78 9.32 -4.39
C SER A 27 2.57 10.08 -3.31
N ASP A 28 2.36 9.81 -2.01
CA ASP A 28 3.21 10.36 -0.92
C ASP A 28 4.62 9.78 -0.93
N PHE A 29 4.82 8.61 -1.57
CA PHE A 29 6.10 7.90 -1.65
C PHE A 29 6.83 8.10 -3.00
N GLN A 30 6.51 9.17 -3.73
CA GLN A 30 7.20 9.47 -4.98
C GLN A 30 8.72 9.60 -4.78
N ASN A 31 9.47 9.17 -5.80
CA ASN A 31 10.94 9.12 -5.80
C ASN A 31 11.57 8.14 -4.80
N GLN A 32 10.77 7.21 -4.25
CA GLN A 32 11.24 6.10 -3.42
C GLN A 32 10.89 4.76 -4.07
N TRP A 33 11.65 3.72 -3.77
CA TRP A 33 11.26 2.35 -4.10
C TRP A 33 10.17 1.90 -3.14
N VAL A 34 9.04 1.42 -3.68
CA VAL A 34 7.89 0.97 -2.91
C VAL A 34 7.60 -0.49 -3.22
N LEU A 35 7.41 -1.30 -2.17
CA LEU A 35 6.91 -2.67 -2.27
C LEU A 35 5.47 -2.71 -1.78
N LEU A 36 4.51 -2.94 -2.67
CA LEU A 36 3.11 -3.17 -2.33
C LEU A 36 2.85 -4.68 -2.29
N PHE A 37 2.50 -5.19 -1.10
CA PHE A 37 2.22 -6.61 -0.89
C PHE A 37 0.77 -6.81 -0.46
N PHE A 38 0.11 -7.79 -1.07
CA PHE A 38 -1.24 -8.20 -0.72
C PHE A 38 -1.19 -9.57 -0.05
N TYR A 39 -1.91 -9.73 1.05
CA TYR A 39 -2.15 -11.01 1.72
C TYR A 39 -3.65 -11.19 1.95
N SER A 40 -4.07 -12.42 2.27
CA SER A 40 -5.50 -12.79 2.28
C SER A 40 -6.29 -12.16 3.43
N SER A 41 -5.87 -12.38 4.68
CA SER A 41 -6.55 -11.89 5.88
C SER A 41 -5.62 -11.90 7.09
N ASP A 42 -5.91 -11.03 8.05
CA ASP A 42 -5.37 -11.12 9.40
C ASP A 42 -5.95 -12.34 10.13
N PHE A 43 -5.22 -12.81 11.16
CA PHE A 43 -5.64 -13.84 12.11
C PHE A 43 -6.18 -15.13 11.49
N THR A 44 -5.44 -15.72 10.55
CA THR A 44 -5.75 -17.04 10.01
C THR A 44 -5.41 -18.16 11.00
N PHE A 45 -5.96 -19.36 10.77
CA PHE A 45 -5.60 -20.56 11.53
C PHE A 45 -4.17 -21.00 11.24
N VAL A 46 -3.46 -21.50 12.25
CA VAL A 46 -2.08 -22.04 12.17
C VAL A 46 -2.05 -23.44 12.77
#